data_AF-A0A554FJ82-F1
#
_entry.id   AF-A0A554FJ82-F1
#
_cell.length_a   1.000
_cell.length_b   1.000
_cell.length_c   1.000
_cell.angle_alpha   90.00
_cell.angle_beta   90.00
_cell.angle_gamma   90.00
#
_symmetry.space_group_name_H-M   'P 1'
#
loop_
_entity.id
_entity.type
_entity.pdbx_description
1 polymer ?
#
loop_
_entity_poly.entity_id
_entity_poly.type
_entity_poly.pdbx_seq_one_letter_code
_entity_poly.pdbx_strand_id
1 'polypeptide(L)' 'TLNALNKWPDTPDCADAANALASRLANERSLRNALDPQGVANALNALSKWPDTQHCADAAKALASRLANDRELRNAL' A
#
# COMPACT_ATOMS: atom_id res chain seq x y z
N THR A 1 10.53 0.34 0.95
CA THR A 1 10.30 1.41 -0.05
C THR A 1 9.17 2.34 0.35
N LEU A 2 7.89 1.92 0.38
CA LEU A 2 6.77 2.78 0.85
C LEU A 2 6.96 3.37 2.25
N ASN A 3 7.43 2.56 3.21
CA ASN A 3 7.69 3.03 4.57
C ASN A 3 8.77 4.13 4.65
N ALA A 4 9.70 4.17 3.67
CA ALA A 4 10.68 5.25 3.59
C ALA A 4 10.05 6.52 3.00
N LEU A 5 9.25 6.39 1.94
CA LEU A 5 8.58 7.53 1.28
C LEU A 5 7.61 8.26 2.22
N ASN A 6 6.93 7.54 3.13
CA ASN A 6 6.03 8.12 4.14
C ASN A 6 6.70 9.22 4.98
N LYS A 7 8.03 9.17 5.17
CA LYS A 7 8.75 10.18 5.97
C LYS A 7 8.75 11.58 5.36
N TRP A 8 8.47 11.71 4.07
CA TRP A 8 8.48 12.98 3.35
C TRP A 8 7.25 13.09 2.43
N PRO A 9 6.04 13.10 3.00
CA PRO A 9 4.81 13.01 2.21
C PRO A 9 4.57 14.24 1.34
N ASP A 10 5.11 15.38 1.75
CA ASP A 10 5.00 16.68 1.07
C ASP A 10 6.08 16.89 0.01
N THR A 11 7.06 15.99 -0.12
CA THR A 11 8.06 16.05 -1.19
C THR A 11 7.44 15.51 -2.49
N PRO A 12 7.34 16.31 -3.57
CA PRO A 12 6.68 15.90 -4.80
C PRO A 12 7.20 14.56 -5.35
N ASP A 13 8.52 14.36 -5.39
CA ASP A 13 9.12 13.11 -5.86
C ASP A 13 8.72 11.90 -5.00
N CYS A 14 8.55 12.08 -3.69
CA CYS A 14 8.12 11.01 -2.79
C CYS A 14 6.64 10.68 -2.99
N ALA A 15 5.80 11.72 -3.18
CA ALA A 15 4.39 11.55 -3.50
C ALA A 15 4.21 10.84 -4.86
N ASP A 16 4.96 11.25 -5.89
CA ASP A 16 4.92 10.64 -7.21
C ASP A 16 5.38 9.19 -7.20
N ALA A 17 6.48 8.89 -6.49
CA ALA A 17 6.96 7.52 -6.32
C ALA A 17 5.95 6.65 -5.56
N ALA A 18 5.32 7.20 -4.51
CA ALA A 18 4.27 6.50 -3.76
C ALA A 18 3.04 6.25 -4.63
N ASN A 19 2.63 7.23 -5.43
CA ASN A 19 1.50 7.15 -6.35
C ASN A 19 1.73 6.10 -7.45
N ALA A 20 2.93 6.07 -8.04
CA ALA A 20 3.33 5.05 -9.02
C ALA A 20 3.30 3.65 -8.41
N LEU A 21 3.85 3.47 -7.20
CA LEU A 21 3.81 2.17 -6.53
C LEU A 21 2.39 1.77 -6.12
N ALA A 22 1.56 2.73 -5.68
CA ALA A 22 0.16 2.49 -5.35
C ALA A 22 -0.64 2.05 -6.58
N SER A 23 -0.45 2.71 -7.72
CA SER A 23 -1.06 2.30 -8.99
C SER A 23 -0.70 0.86 -9.35
N ARG A 24 0.58 0.47 -9.20
CA ARG A 24 0.99 -0.92 -9.40
C ARG A 24 0.32 -1.87 -8.42
N LEU A 25 0.27 -1.54 -7.13
CA LEU A 25 -0.40 -2.37 -6.12
C LEU A 25 -1.90 -2.53 -6.40
N ALA A 26 -2.59 -1.49 -6.85
CA ALA A 26 -4.01 -1.57 -7.20
C ALA A 26 -4.23 -2.57 -8.35
N ASN A 27 -3.40 -2.50 -9.40
CA ASN A 27 -3.61 -3.23 -10.64
C ASN A 27 -2.96 -4.63 -10.66
N GLU A 28 -1.83 -4.83 -9.98
CA GLU A 28 -1.06 -6.08 -10.02
C GLU A 28 -1.38 -6.96 -8.81
N ARG A 29 -2.28 -7.94 -8.98
CA ARG A 29 -2.61 -8.91 -7.93
C ARG A 29 -1.40 -9.73 -7.46
N SER A 30 -0.53 -10.13 -8.38
CA SER A 30 0.71 -10.87 -8.05
C SER A 30 1.62 -10.07 -7.12
N LEU A 31 1.79 -8.77 -7.39
CA LEU A 31 2.58 -7.87 -6.54
C LEU A 31 1.97 -7.75 -5.14
N ARG A 32 0.64 -7.59 -5.04
CA ARG A 32 -0.06 -7.58 -3.75
C ARG A 32 0.11 -8.87 -2.97
N ASN A 33 0.06 -10.01 -3.65
CA ASN A 33 0.17 -11.33 -3.01
C ASN A 33 1.61 -11.68 -2.62
N ALA A 34 2.60 -11.05 -3.24
CA ALA A 34 4.01 -11.19 -2.88
C ALA A 34 4.38 -10.43 -1.59
N LEU A 35 3.52 -9.51 -1.11
CA LEU A 35 3.73 -8.85 0.17
C LEU A 35 3.48 -9.83 1.32
N ASP A 36 4.46 -9.92 2.22
CA ASP A 36 4.33 -10.55 3.52
C ASP A 36 3.43 -9.71 4.46
N PRO A 37 3.01 -10.24 5.62
CA PRO A 37 2.14 -9.52 6.55
C PRO A 37 2.69 -8.14 6.94
N GLN A 38 3.97 -8.07 7.34
CA GLN A 38 4.63 -6.81 7.67
C GLN A 38 4.63 -5.82 6.50
N GLY A 39 4.85 -6.30 5.27
CA GLY A 39 4.79 -5.53 4.05
C GLY A 39 3.41 -4.95 3.76
N VAL A 40 2.34 -5.72 4.03
CA VAL A 40 0.95 -5.23 3.94
C VAL A 40 0.69 -4.13 4.96
N ALA A 41 1.06 -4.33 6.24
CA ALA A 41 0.90 -3.30 7.27
C ALA A 41 1.66 -2.02 6.93
N ASN A 42 2.93 -2.16 6.51
CA ASN A 42 3.76 -1.02 6.13
C ASN A 42 3.19 -0.29 4.91
N ALA A 43 2.65 -1.01 3.94
CA ALA A 43 2.01 -0.41 2.77
C ALA A 43 0.75 0.37 3.17
N LEU A 44 -0.15 -0.22 3.96
CA LEU A 44 -1.36 0.46 4.46
C LEU A 44 -1.01 1.72 5.28
N ASN A 45 -0.04 1.62 6.18
CA ASN A 45 0.45 2.76 6.97
C ASN A 45 1.02 3.87 6.06
N ALA A 46 1.78 3.52 5.03
CA ALA A 46 2.32 4.50 4.08
C ALA A 46 1.23 5.16 3.23
N LEU A 47 0.30 4.38 2.67
CA LEU A 47 -0.80 4.88 1.85
C LEU A 47 -1.72 5.84 2.62
N SER A 48 -1.81 5.69 3.95
CA SER A 48 -2.57 6.62 4.81
C SER A 48 -2.07 8.07 4.77
N LYS A 49 -0.85 8.32 4.26
CA LYS A 49 -0.28 9.67 4.10
C LYS A 49 -0.78 10.41 2.87
N TRP A 50 -1.36 9.71 1.90
CA TRP A 50 -1.91 10.31 0.68
C TRP A 50 -3.36 9.86 0.50
N PRO A 51 -4.28 10.24 1.41
CA PRO A 51 -5.68 9.80 1.33
C PRO A 51 -6.41 10.37 0.11
N ASP A 52 -5.98 11.52 -0.40
CA ASP A 52 -6.62 12.24 -1.51
C ASP A 52 -6.17 11.73 -2.88
N THR A 53 -5.15 10.88 -2.97
CA THR A 53 -4.72 10.31 -4.25
C THR A 53 -5.51 9.05 -4.55
N GLN A 54 -6.20 9.04 -5.69
CA GLN A 54 -7.08 7.94 -6.08
C GLN A 54 -6.34 6.59 -6.09
N HIS A 55 -5.11 6.55 -6.60
CA HIS A 55 -4.32 5.32 -6.63
C HIS A 55 -3.95 4.81 -5.23
N CYS A 56 -3.69 5.70 -4.26
CA CYS A 56 -3.44 5.26 -2.88
C CYS A 56 -4.71 4.71 -2.23
N ALA A 57 -5.86 5.33 -2.47
CA ALA A 57 -7.14 4.81 -2.00
C ALA A 57 -7.46 3.43 -2.61
N ASP A 58 -7.24 3.26 -3.93
CA ASP A 58 -7.49 2.00 -4.62
C ASP A 58 -6.55 0.89 -4.15
N ALA A 59 -5.26 1.20 -3.99
CA ALA A 59 -4.28 0.28 -3.43
C ALA A 59 -4.63 -0.14 -1.99
N ALA A 60 -5.05 0.81 -1.16
CA ALA A 60 -5.45 0.53 0.21
C ALA A 60 -6.69 -0.38 0.27
N LYS A 61 -7.72 -0.11 -0.55
CA LYS A 61 -8.90 -0.97 -0.68
C LYS A 61 -8.54 -2.37 -1.17
N ALA A 62 -7.64 -2.46 -2.14
CA ALA A 62 -7.17 -3.72 -2.70
C ALA A 62 -6.41 -4.58 -1.67
N LEU A 63 -5.58 -3.96 -0.83
CA LEU A 63 -4.88 -4.62 0.28
C LEU A 63 -5.82 -4.99 1.42
N ALA A 64 -6.74 -4.10 1.80
CA ALA A 64 -7.78 -4.39 2.79
C ALA A 64 -8.68 -5.56 2.35
N SER A 65 -9.03 -5.62 1.07
CA SER A 65 -9.78 -6.74 0.50
C SER A 65 -8.98 -8.05 0.58
N ARG A 66 -7.67 -8.04 0.30
CA ARG A 66 -6.81 -9.22 0.50
C ARG A 66 -6.85 -9.66 1.96
N LEU A 67 -6.65 -8.73 2.89
CA LEU A 67 -6.67 -9.01 4.33
C LEU A 67 -8.01 -9.56 4.83
N ALA A 68 -9.12 -9.08 4.26
CA ALA A 68 -10.47 -9.56 4.55
C ALA A 68 -10.71 -11.00 4.03
N ASN A 69 -9.98 -11.45 3.02
CA ASN A 69 -10.13 -12.77 2.41
C ASN A 69 -9.04 -13.78 2.81
N ASP A 70 -7.92 -13.32 3.38
CA ASP A 70 -6.79 -14.15 3.79
C ASP A 70 -6.68 -14.19 5.32
N ARG A 71 -7.12 -15.31 5.92
CA ARG A 71 -7.17 -15.50 7.37
C ARG A 71 -5.78 -15.67 7.98
N GLU A 72 -4.86 -16.34 7.27
CA GLU A 72 -3.49 -16.52 7.75
C GLU A 72 -2.76 -15.19 7.79
N LEU A 73 -2.86 -14.42 6.70
CA LEU A 73 -2.33 -13.06 6.62
C LEU A 73 -2.88 -12.18 7.75
N ARG A 74 -4.19 -12.25 8.02
CA ARG A 74 -4.81 -11.46 9.10
C ARG A 74 -4.29 -11.83 10.49
N ASN A 75 -4.04 -13.11 10.75
CA ASN A 75 -3.54 -13.57 12.04
C ASN A 75 -2.05 -13.31 12.22
N ALA A 76 -1.33 -13.01 11.14
CA ALA A 76 0.11 -12.76 11.14
C ALA A 76 0.48 -11.27 11.14
N LEU A 77 -0.52 -10.38 11.16
CA LEU A 77 -0.34 -8.93 11.31
C LEU A 77 -0.12 -8.49 12.76
#